data_AF-A0AAN6YBG3-F1
#
_entry.id   AF-A0AAN6YBG3-F1
#
_cell.length_a   1.000
_cell.length_b   1.000
_cell.length_c   1.000
_cell.angle_alpha   90.00
_cell.angle_beta   90.00
_cell.angle_gamma   90.00
#
_symmetry.space_group_name_H-M   'P 1'
#
loop_
_entity.id
_entity.type
_entity.pdbx_description
1 polymer ?
#
loop_
_entity_poly.entity_id
_entity_poly.type
_entity_poly.pdbx_seq_one_letter_code
_entity_poly.pdbx_strand_id
1 'polypeptide(L)'
;MPPLLVVLDFDGTITQEDSLDALTRFAAHYNAAKEPAVVSESSLLDDWNISVIEPYLRDLAKFENEYTPTKQDRTTWEEEKTYLESLRTVEESSVERVEASPIFKGFGDDDYRRFGREAAAITADEGAEKSGQPTPTVRLRPGFNDFLLWWAAASQRSQQQQQRKLLGLVSVNWSRHFIEGVLGVADSEHVQRSHHTRRRDRTKAAAANKMNIDEIGQSAAEKDNATPPPVISKLVVDRVVELTLVANHITPEPRINGPPGWQKPLTTADDKQKAFEQLRGSLKHSSGLVVYMGDSKTDLLCLRDADLGLILADGPDQSSLFATLRRLGYQVPHVHQDIRPVTKYAWARDFTEILESKILSKLCG
;
A
#
# COMPACT_ATOMS: atom_id res chain seq x y z
N MET A 1 18.30 7.61 -21.14
CA MET A 1 16.95 8.00 -20.68
C MET A 1 16.98 8.32 -19.20
N PRO A 2 16.06 9.17 -18.72
CA PRO A 2 15.97 9.48 -17.30
C PRO A 2 15.63 8.23 -16.46
N PRO A 3 16.05 8.17 -15.18
CA PRO A 3 15.52 7.20 -14.23
C PRO A 3 13.99 7.23 -14.19
N LEU A 4 13.35 6.09 -13.91
CA LEU A 4 11.89 6.01 -13.78
C LEU A 4 11.52 5.50 -12.39
N LEU A 5 10.64 6.23 -11.70
CA LEU A 5 9.94 5.76 -10.52
C LEU A 5 8.47 5.57 -10.85
N VAL A 6 7.94 4.39 -10.57
CA VAL A 6 6.50 4.16 -10.51
C VAL A 6 6.12 4.00 -9.05
N VAL A 7 5.15 4.78 -8.58
CA VAL A 7 4.55 4.65 -7.26
C VAL A 7 3.09 4.25 -7.43
N LEU A 8 2.66 3.27 -6.65
CA LEU A 8 1.30 2.75 -6.65
C LEU A 8 0.64 3.05 -5.30
N ASP A 9 -0.65 3.31 -5.29
CA ASP A 9 -1.50 3.04 -4.13
C ASP A 9 -1.84 1.54 -4.04
N PHE A 10 -2.42 1.11 -2.92
CA PHE A 10 -2.83 -0.28 -2.69
C PHE A 10 -4.33 -0.50 -2.89
N ASP A 11 -5.14 -0.01 -1.95
CA ASP A 11 -6.59 -0.21 -1.92
C ASP A 11 -7.25 0.49 -3.10
N GLY A 12 -8.12 -0.18 -3.84
CA GLY A 12 -8.77 0.36 -5.05
C GLY A 12 -7.86 0.52 -6.28
N THR A 13 -6.54 0.53 -6.10
CA THR A 13 -5.54 0.62 -7.17
C THR A 13 -4.94 -0.73 -7.54
N ILE A 14 -4.21 -1.39 -6.62
CA ILE A 14 -3.70 -2.75 -6.81
C ILE A 14 -4.80 -3.76 -6.53
N THR A 15 -5.62 -3.54 -5.52
CA THR A 15 -6.81 -4.33 -5.25
C THR A 15 -8.02 -3.76 -5.99
N GLN A 16 -9.03 -4.59 -6.25
CA GLN A 16 -10.28 -4.13 -6.87
C GLN A 16 -11.12 -3.30 -5.88
N GLU A 17 -11.04 -3.65 -4.61
CA GLU A 17 -11.85 -3.09 -3.53
C GLU A 17 -10.97 -2.74 -2.33
N ASP A 18 -11.53 -1.98 -1.39
CA ASP A 18 -10.89 -1.69 -0.10
C ASP A 18 -10.63 -2.99 0.68
N SER A 19 -9.42 -3.15 1.19
CA SER A 19 -9.00 -4.38 1.87
C SER A 19 -9.11 -4.32 3.40
N LEU A 20 -9.49 -3.18 3.99
CA LEU A 20 -9.67 -3.03 5.44
C LEU A 20 -10.87 -3.83 5.96
N ASP A 21 -11.93 -4.01 5.16
CA ASP A 21 -13.03 -4.90 5.53
C ASP A 21 -12.53 -6.34 5.69
N ALA A 22 -11.76 -6.85 4.72
CA ALA A 22 -11.18 -8.18 4.80
C ALA A 22 -10.26 -8.30 6.03
N LEU A 23 -9.35 -7.34 6.24
CA LEU A 23 -8.48 -7.29 7.42
C LEU A 23 -9.27 -7.38 8.73
N THR A 24 -10.34 -6.59 8.85
CA THR A 24 -11.20 -6.51 10.03
C THR A 24 -11.94 -7.83 10.27
N ARG A 25 -12.52 -8.42 9.21
CA ARG A 25 -13.29 -9.67 9.31
C ARG A 25 -12.40 -10.87 9.63
N PHE A 26 -11.18 -10.93 9.08
CA PHE A 26 -10.20 -11.94 9.51
C PHE A 26 -9.81 -11.77 10.98
N ALA A 27 -9.57 -10.54 11.44
CA ALA A 27 -9.26 -10.29 12.85
C ALA A 27 -10.43 -10.71 13.77
N ALA A 28 -11.67 -10.39 13.40
CA ALA A 28 -12.88 -10.81 14.10
C ALA A 28 -12.99 -12.34 14.18
N HIS A 29 -12.83 -13.01 13.03
CA HIS A 29 -12.88 -14.45 12.91
C HIS A 29 -11.86 -15.13 13.83
N TYR A 30 -10.60 -14.70 13.78
CA TYR A 30 -9.54 -15.29 14.60
C TYR A 30 -9.69 -14.99 16.08
N ASN A 31 -10.19 -13.82 16.46
CA ASN A 31 -10.45 -13.52 17.87
C ASN A 31 -11.62 -14.33 18.43
N ALA A 32 -12.71 -14.47 17.68
CA ALA A 32 -13.81 -15.36 18.06
C ALA A 32 -13.37 -16.83 18.16
N ALA A 33 -12.45 -17.27 17.30
CA ALA A 33 -11.90 -18.63 17.37
C ALA A 33 -10.97 -18.87 18.58
N LYS A 34 -10.29 -17.82 19.09
CA LYS A 34 -9.43 -17.91 20.29
C LYS A 34 -10.26 -18.10 21.57
N GLU A 35 -11.37 -17.38 21.70
CA GLU A 35 -12.23 -17.41 22.90
C GLU A 35 -13.73 -17.56 22.56
N PRO A 36 -14.14 -18.70 21.95
CA PRO A 36 -15.50 -18.88 21.43
C PRO A 36 -16.60 -18.91 22.50
N ALA A 37 -16.21 -19.10 23.77
CA ALA A 37 -17.13 -19.03 24.91
C ALA A 37 -17.37 -17.59 25.42
N VAL A 38 -16.56 -16.62 24.98
CA VAL A 38 -16.55 -15.23 25.47
C VAL A 38 -17.09 -14.28 24.43
N VAL A 39 -16.69 -14.46 23.16
CA VAL A 39 -17.04 -13.53 22.09
C VAL A 39 -17.35 -14.26 20.79
N SER A 40 -18.34 -13.76 20.04
CA SER A 40 -18.68 -14.25 18.71
C SER A 40 -18.15 -13.31 17.62
N GLU A 41 -17.96 -13.83 16.41
CA GLU A 41 -17.56 -13.02 15.26
C GLU A 41 -18.58 -11.90 14.98
N SER A 42 -19.88 -12.22 15.01
CA SER A 42 -20.96 -11.24 14.82
C SER A 42 -20.89 -10.12 15.86
N SER A 43 -20.74 -10.44 17.14
CA SER A 43 -20.66 -9.41 18.19
C SER A 43 -19.46 -8.48 18.02
N LEU A 44 -18.31 -8.99 17.57
CA LEU A 44 -17.13 -8.14 17.29
C LEU A 44 -17.38 -7.20 16.12
N LEU A 45 -18.04 -7.68 15.06
CA LEU A 45 -18.35 -6.88 13.88
C LEU A 45 -19.46 -5.85 14.16
N ASP A 46 -20.45 -6.19 14.98
CA ASP A 46 -21.50 -5.26 15.42
C ASP A 46 -20.88 -4.13 16.28
N ASP A 47 -20.04 -4.48 17.25
CA ASP A 47 -19.32 -3.51 18.07
C ASP A 47 -18.39 -2.64 17.21
N TRP A 48 -17.69 -3.24 16.24
CA TRP A 48 -16.86 -2.51 15.27
C TRP A 48 -17.68 -1.49 14.47
N ASN A 49 -18.82 -1.89 13.94
CA ASN A 49 -19.68 -1.00 13.18
C ASN A 49 -20.15 0.19 14.04
N ILE A 50 -20.63 -0.06 15.26
CA ILE A 50 -21.16 0.97 16.16
C ILE A 50 -20.06 1.88 16.71
N SER A 51 -18.89 1.34 17.04
CA SER A 51 -17.83 2.08 17.73
C SER A 51 -16.79 2.71 16.81
N VAL A 52 -16.65 2.23 15.57
CA VAL A 52 -15.63 2.70 14.62
C VAL A 52 -16.25 3.26 13.35
N ILE A 53 -17.05 2.46 12.63
CA ILE A 53 -17.56 2.85 11.29
C ILE A 53 -18.61 3.97 11.40
N GLU A 54 -19.67 3.78 12.19
CA GLU A 54 -20.74 4.78 12.29
C GLU A 54 -20.24 6.14 12.82
N PRO A 55 -19.37 6.22 13.85
CA PRO A 55 -18.82 7.49 14.29
C PRO A 55 -17.93 8.14 13.23
N TYR A 56 -17.12 7.37 12.50
CA TYR A 56 -16.32 7.90 11.39
C TYR A 56 -17.22 8.52 10.30
N LEU A 57 -18.25 7.79 9.85
CA LEU A 57 -19.19 8.30 8.85
C LEU A 57 -19.94 9.55 9.34
N ARG A 58 -20.30 9.59 10.63
CA ARG A 58 -20.93 10.76 11.25
C ARG A 58 -19.99 11.97 11.28
N ASP A 59 -18.74 11.77 11.69
CA ASP A 59 -17.73 12.84 11.76
C ASP A 59 -17.40 13.37 10.36
N LEU A 60 -17.24 12.47 9.38
CA LEU A 60 -17.00 12.83 7.99
C LEU A 60 -18.18 13.60 7.40
N ALA A 61 -19.42 13.11 7.57
CA ALA A 61 -20.61 13.80 7.08
C ALA A 61 -20.78 15.17 7.74
N LYS A 62 -20.53 15.28 9.04
CA LYS A 62 -20.53 16.56 9.75
C LYS A 62 -19.49 17.51 9.17
N PHE A 63 -18.25 17.04 9.01
CA PHE A 63 -17.17 17.84 8.43
C PHE A 63 -17.53 18.32 7.01
N GLU A 64 -18.01 17.42 6.14
CA GLU A 64 -18.38 17.77 4.77
C GLU A 64 -19.52 18.79 4.70
N ASN A 65 -20.49 18.73 5.62
CA ASN A 65 -21.61 19.66 5.70
C ASN A 65 -21.23 21.04 6.27
N GLU A 66 -20.25 21.10 7.17
CA GLU A 66 -19.81 22.34 7.82
C GLU A 66 -18.66 23.04 7.09
N TYR A 67 -17.90 22.31 6.25
CA TYR A 67 -16.73 22.86 5.55
C TYR A 67 -17.13 23.87 4.46
N THR A 68 -16.46 25.02 4.45
CA THR A 68 -16.58 26.06 3.40
C THR A 68 -15.19 26.34 2.81
N PRO A 69 -15.02 26.41 1.47
CA PRO A 69 -16.06 26.33 0.44
C PRO A 69 -16.68 24.94 0.25
N THR A 70 -17.94 24.90 -0.22
CA THR A 70 -18.66 23.65 -0.52
C THR A 70 -17.94 22.85 -1.61
N LYS A 71 -18.28 21.57 -1.77
CA LYS A 71 -17.66 20.72 -2.79
C LYS A 71 -17.77 21.30 -4.21
N GLN A 72 -18.91 21.93 -4.53
CA GLN A 72 -19.14 22.54 -5.84
C GLN A 72 -18.34 23.84 -6.03
N ASP A 73 -18.13 24.60 -4.95
CA ASP A 73 -17.47 25.90 -4.99
C ASP A 73 -15.94 25.79 -4.93
N ARG A 74 -15.40 24.68 -4.40
CA ARG A 74 -13.97 24.38 -4.49
C ARG A 74 -13.60 24.13 -5.95
N THR A 75 -13.04 25.12 -6.63
CA THR A 75 -12.73 25.03 -8.07
C THR A 75 -11.25 25.21 -8.35
N THR A 76 -10.48 25.63 -7.34
CA THR A 76 -9.03 25.78 -7.42
C THR A 76 -8.30 24.63 -6.73
N TRP A 77 -7.04 24.44 -7.13
CA TRP A 77 -6.16 23.44 -6.53
C TRP A 77 -5.94 23.71 -5.04
N GLU A 78 -5.68 24.97 -4.69
CA GLU A 78 -5.38 25.41 -3.33
C GLU A 78 -6.57 25.16 -2.40
N GLU A 79 -7.81 25.39 -2.85
CA GLU A 79 -9.02 25.10 -2.09
C GLU A 79 -9.22 23.60 -1.83
N GLU A 80 -9.04 22.76 -2.86
CA GLU A 80 -9.18 21.31 -2.71
C GLU A 80 -8.07 20.72 -1.84
N LYS A 81 -6.84 21.20 -2.00
CA LYS A 81 -5.71 20.81 -1.14
C LYS A 81 -6.00 21.14 0.32
N THR A 82 -6.44 22.37 0.61
CA THR A 82 -6.77 22.81 1.98
C THR A 82 -7.89 21.95 2.58
N TYR A 83 -8.89 21.58 1.78
CA TYR A 83 -9.95 20.67 2.19
C TYR A 83 -9.41 19.28 2.58
N LEU A 84 -8.55 18.70 1.74
CA LEU A 84 -7.97 17.38 2.00
C LEU A 84 -7.06 17.38 3.23
N GLU A 85 -6.28 18.43 3.45
CA GLU A 85 -5.45 18.60 4.65
C GLU A 85 -6.30 18.75 5.92
N SER A 86 -7.46 19.41 5.81
CA SER A 86 -8.37 19.64 6.93
C SER A 86 -9.11 18.37 7.39
N LEU A 87 -9.16 17.32 6.57
CA LEU A 87 -9.72 16.01 6.96
C LEU A 87 -8.91 15.32 8.07
N ARG A 88 -7.67 15.76 8.33
CA ARG A 88 -6.80 15.14 9.34
C ARG A 88 -7.47 14.89 10.68
N THR A 89 -8.28 15.82 11.18
CA THR A 89 -8.97 15.66 12.47
C THR A 89 -9.96 14.48 12.47
N VAL A 90 -10.65 14.28 11.34
CA VAL A 90 -11.58 13.16 11.15
C VAL A 90 -10.80 11.84 11.11
N GLU A 91 -9.70 11.81 10.36
CA GLU A 91 -8.85 10.63 10.23
C GLU A 91 -8.15 10.25 11.54
N GLU A 92 -7.61 11.21 12.28
CA GLU A 92 -6.98 10.98 13.59
C GLU A 92 -8.00 10.43 14.60
N SER A 93 -9.22 10.99 14.62
CA SER A 93 -10.31 10.47 15.48
C SER A 93 -10.74 9.05 15.07
N SER A 94 -10.66 8.72 13.78
CA SER A 94 -10.93 7.37 13.27
C SER A 94 -9.88 6.38 13.79
N VAL A 95 -8.60 6.73 13.68
CA VAL A 95 -7.49 5.92 14.22
C VAL A 95 -7.69 5.67 15.71
N GLU A 96 -7.98 6.68 16.52
CA GLU A 96 -8.19 6.52 17.96
C GLU A 96 -9.29 5.48 18.28
N ARG A 97 -10.36 5.44 17.48
CA ARG A 97 -11.43 4.43 17.62
C ARG A 97 -10.97 3.04 17.22
N VAL A 98 -10.18 2.92 16.15
CA VAL A 98 -9.58 1.63 15.76
C VAL A 98 -8.66 1.11 16.87
N GLU A 99 -7.83 1.98 17.45
CA GLU A 99 -6.91 1.61 18.54
C GLU A 99 -7.61 1.25 19.85
N ALA A 100 -8.78 1.85 20.10
CA ALA A 100 -9.63 1.52 21.25
C ALA A 100 -10.41 0.21 21.05
N SER A 101 -10.56 -0.25 19.81
CA SER A 101 -11.27 -1.49 19.49
C SER A 101 -10.49 -2.72 19.94
N PRO A 102 -11.15 -3.72 20.57
CA PRO A 102 -10.48 -4.97 20.93
C PRO A 102 -10.23 -5.87 19.71
N ILE A 103 -10.78 -5.56 18.54
CA ILE A 103 -10.82 -6.47 17.39
C ILE A 103 -9.43 -6.87 16.88
N PHE A 104 -8.43 -6.01 17.06
CA PHE A 104 -7.05 -6.26 16.63
C PHE A 104 -6.12 -6.68 17.77
N LYS A 105 -6.63 -6.80 19.00
CA LYS A 105 -5.81 -7.07 20.18
C LYS A 105 -5.16 -8.44 20.12
N GLY A 106 -3.85 -8.48 20.39
CA GLY A 106 -3.08 -9.71 20.51
C GLY A 106 -2.76 -10.39 19.17
N PHE A 107 -2.78 -9.65 18.06
CA PHE A 107 -2.23 -10.10 16.79
C PHE A 107 -0.85 -9.47 16.54
N GLY A 108 0.09 -10.29 16.09
CA GLY A 108 1.42 -9.84 15.67
C GLY A 108 1.55 -9.77 14.15
N ASP A 109 2.71 -9.32 13.69
CA ASP A 109 3.03 -9.17 12.27
C ASP A 109 2.75 -10.44 11.44
N ASP A 110 3.08 -11.61 11.96
CA ASP A 110 2.86 -12.90 11.28
C ASP A 110 1.38 -13.23 11.11
N ASP A 111 0.53 -12.83 12.07
CA ASP A 111 -0.91 -13.00 11.96
C ASP A 111 -1.44 -12.15 10.81
N TYR A 112 -1.03 -10.88 10.72
CA TYR A 112 -1.45 -10.01 9.64
C TYR A 112 -0.95 -10.48 8.26
N ARG A 113 0.30 -10.95 8.15
CA ARG A 113 0.79 -11.57 6.90
C ARG A 113 -0.05 -12.78 6.52
N ARG A 114 -0.44 -13.59 7.51
CA ARG A 114 -1.31 -14.74 7.28
C ARG A 114 -2.70 -14.31 6.83
N PHE A 115 -3.31 -13.31 7.45
CA PHE A 115 -4.62 -12.79 7.05
C PHE A 115 -4.59 -12.33 5.59
N GLY A 116 -3.56 -11.58 5.18
CA GLY A 116 -3.41 -11.13 3.80
C GLY A 116 -3.28 -12.28 2.81
N ARG A 117 -2.49 -13.31 3.13
CA ARG A 117 -2.34 -14.50 2.28
C ARG A 117 -3.65 -15.27 2.14
N GLU A 118 -4.37 -15.47 3.24
CA GLU A 118 -5.65 -16.17 3.22
C GLU A 118 -6.70 -15.38 2.43
N ALA A 119 -6.76 -14.05 2.63
CA ALA A 119 -7.66 -13.18 1.90
C ALA A 119 -7.43 -13.21 0.38
N ALA A 120 -6.17 -13.27 -0.06
CA ALA A 120 -5.81 -13.33 -1.47
C ALA A 120 -5.97 -14.73 -2.09
N ALA A 121 -5.94 -15.80 -1.27
CA ALA A 121 -6.04 -17.17 -1.75
C ALA A 121 -7.47 -17.59 -2.08
N ILE A 122 -8.48 -16.95 -1.48
CA ILE A 122 -9.88 -17.30 -1.68
C ILE A 122 -10.32 -16.89 -3.09
N THR A 123 -10.65 -17.89 -3.90
CA THR A 123 -11.12 -17.69 -5.27
C THR A 123 -12.59 -17.25 -5.33
N ALA A 124 -13.03 -16.71 -6.48
CA ALA A 124 -14.43 -16.31 -6.67
C ALA A 124 -15.44 -17.45 -6.40
N ASP A 125 -15.05 -18.69 -6.65
CA ASP A 125 -15.90 -19.87 -6.51
C ASP A 125 -15.93 -20.42 -5.06
N GLU A 126 -14.93 -20.10 -4.24
CA GLU A 126 -14.82 -20.54 -2.82
C GLU A 126 -15.45 -19.54 -1.83
N GLY A 127 -15.75 -18.32 -2.28
CA GLY A 127 -16.45 -17.30 -1.50
C GLY A 127 -17.95 -17.61 -1.28
N ALA A 128 -18.47 -18.65 -1.94
CA ALA A 128 -19.85 -19.10 -1.79
C ALA A 128 -20.01 -20.07 -0.61
N GLU A 129 -20.53 -19.50 0.49
CA GLU A 129 -21.43 -20.11 1.47
C GLU A 129 -21.01 -21.42 2.16
N LYS A 130 -20.53 -21.27 3.41
CA LYS A 130 -20.78 -22.26 4.47
C LYS A 130 -21.50 -21.70 5.70
N SER A 131 -21.69 -20.38 5.82
CA SER A 131 -22.23 -19.75 7.03
C SER A 131 -23.16 -18.55 6.82
N GLY A 132 -23.60 -18.26 5.59
CA GLY A 132 -24.51 -17.13 5.29
C GLY A 132 -23.86 -15.74 5.32
N GLN A 133 -22.55 -15.66 5.60
CA GLN A 133 -21.72 -14.47 5.45
C GLN A 133 -20.64 -14.78 4.38
N PRO A 134 -20.40 -13.89 3.40
CA PRO A 134 -19.39 -14.13 2.37
C PRO A 134 -18.00 -14.19 3.02
N THR A 135 -17.15 -15.13 2.61
CA THR A 135 -15.77 -15.20 3.14
C THR A 135 -15.02 -13.90 2.80
N PRO A 136 -14.29 -13.26 3.74
CA PRO A 136 -13.53 -12.05 3.42
C PRO A 136 -12.45 -12.35 2.37
N THR A 137 -12.44 -11.61 1.26
CA THR A 137 -11.49 -11.82 0.15
C THR A 137 -10.82 -10.52 -0.25
N VAL A 138 -9.60 -10.60 -0.77
CA VAL A 138 -8.92 -9.47 -1.43
C VAL A 138 -8.57 -9.86 -2.86
N ARG A 139 -9.20 -9.20 -3.83
CA ARG A 139 -8.95 -9.46 -5.26
C ARG A 139 -7.96 -8.46 -5.81
N LEU A 140 -6.92 -8.97 -6.46
CA LEU A 140 -6.02 -8.13 -7.24
C LEU A 140 -6.73 -7.62 -8.50
N ARG A 141 -6.45 -6.36 -8.86
CA ARG A 141 -6.97 -5.73 -10.07
C ARG A 141 -6.40 -6.45 -11.31
N PRO A 142 -7.21 -6.69 -12.36
CA PRO A 142 -6.76 -7.46 -13.53
C PRO A 142 -5.46 -6.91 -14.13
N GLY A 143 -4.59 -7.82 -14.56
CA GLY A 143 -3.30 -7.49 -15.17
C GLY A 143 -2.18 -7.09 -14.19
N PHE A 144 -2.43 -7.01 -12.87
CA PHE A 144 -1.39 -6.59 -11.92
C PHE A 144 -0.18 -7.54 -11.88
N ASN A 145 -0.41 -8.86 -11.91
CA ASN A 145 0.69 -9.84 -11.97
C ASN A 145 1.49 -9.71 -13.29
N ASP A 146 0.81 -9.50 -14.41
CA ASP A 146 1.46 -9.26 -15.70
C ASP A 146 2.27 -7.95 -15.68
N PHE A 147 1.78 -6.93 -14.98
CA PHE A 147 2.51 -5.69 -14.76
C PHE A 147 3.80 -5.92 -13.97
N LEU A 148 3.79 -6.75 -12.92
CA LEU A 148 5.00 -7.10 -12.17
C LEU A 148 6.03 -7.86 -13.05
N LEU A 149 5.56 -8.82 -13.86
CA LEU A 149 6.43 -9.54 -14.80
C LEU A 149 7.02 -8.61 -15.86
N TRP A 150 6.20 -7.73 -16.42
CA TRP A 150 6.65 -6.70 -17.36
C TRP A 150 7.68 -5.76 -16.71
N TRP A 151 7.43 -5.31 -15.47
CA TRP A 151 8.31 -4.43 -14.72
C TRP A 151 9.66 -5.07 -14.42
N ALA A 152 9.67 -6.34 -14.02
CA ALA A 152 10.89 -7.12 -13.82
C ALA A 152 11.74 -7.19 -15.11
N ALA A 153 11.11 -7.56 -16.23
CA ALA A 153 11.78 -7.63 -17.52
C ALA A 153 12.29 -6.27 -17.99
N ALA A 154 11.54 -5.19 -17.73
CA ALA A 154 11.93 -3.82 -18.05
C ALA A 154 13.10 -3.35 -17.18
N SER A 155 13.14 -3.74 -15.90
CA SER A 155 14.19 -3.39 -14.95
C SER A 155 15.52 -4.10 -15.26
N GLN A 156 15.48 -5.39 -15.60
CA GLN A 156 16.67 -6.15 -16.01
C GLN A 156 17.36 -5.55 -17.24
N ARG A 157 16.58 -5.19 -18.27
CA ARG A 157 17.10 -4.51 -19.47
C ARG A 157 17.76 -3.16 -19.16
N SER A 158 17.27 -2.46 -18.14
CA SER A 158 17.73 -1.12 -17.77
C SER A 158 19.03 -1.14 -16.94
N GLN A 159 19.28 -2.21 -16.18
CA GLN A 159 20.54 -2.38 -15.44
C GLN A 159 21.76 -2.41 -16.37
N GLN A 160 21.63 -3.00 -17.56
CA GLN A 160 22.69 -3.03 -18.56
C GLN A 160 22.97 -1.64 -19.17
N GLN A 161 22.01 -0.72 -19.05
CA GLN A 161 22.07 0.63 -19.64
C GLN A 161 22.29 1.73 -18.59
N GLN A 162 22.67 1.38 -17.35
CA GLN A 162 22.80 2.31 -16.21
C GLN A 162 21.53 3.14 -15.93
N GLN A 163 20.36 2.64 -16.33
CA GLN A 163 19.08 3.31 -16.09
C GLN A 163 18.40 2.69 -14.87
N ARG A 164 18.16 3.52 -13.86
CA ARG A 164 17.54 3.08 -12.60
C ARG A 164 16.02 3.12 -12.73
N LYS A 165 15.38 1.97 -12.55
CA LYS A 165 13.93 1.83 -12.43
C LYS A 165 13.58 1.44 -11.00
N LEU A 166 12.66 2.16 -10.38
CA LEU A 166 12.21 1.93 -9.01
C LEU A 166 10.69 1.74 -8.98
N LEU A 167 10.24 0.80 -8.15
CA LEU A 167 8.83 0.59 -7.87
C LEU A 167 8.56 0.86 -6.40
N GLY A 168 7.58 1.72 -6.12
CA GLY A 168 7.12 2.08 -4.79
C GLY A 168 5.64 1.78 -4.61
N LEU A 169 5.25 1.54 -3.37
CA LEU A 169 3.86 1.40 -2.92
C LEU A 169 3.67 2.28 -1.69
N VAL A 170 2.71 3.17 -1.72
CA VAL A 170 2.33 4.04 -0.59
C VAL A 170 0.88 3.75 -0.26
N SER A 171 0.57 3.41 1.00
CA SER A 171 -0.79 3.07 1.39
C SER A 171 -1.13 3.60 2.79
N VAL A 172 -2.38 4.02 2.97
CA VAL A 172 -2.97 4.38 4.27
C VAL A 172 -3.45 3.16 5.07
N ASN A 173 -3.39 1.96 4.48
CA ASN A 173 -3.78 0.72 5.13
C ASN A 173 -3.05 0.57 6.47
N TRP A 174 -3.76 0.07 7.48
CA TRP A 174 -3.26 -0.01 8.86
C TRP A 174 -2.19 -1.08 9.04
N SER A 175 -2.05 -2.02 8.10
CA SER A 175 -1.10 -3.13 8.23
C SER A 175 -0.29 -3.38 6.96
N ARG A 176 0.95 -2.91 6.98
CA ARG A 176 2.01 -3.28 6.03
C ARG A 176 2.12 -4.80 5.88
N HIS A 177 2.03 -5.53 6.98
CA HIS A 177 2.17 -6.98 6.99
C HIS A 177 0.98 -7.67 6.33
N PHE A 178 -0.22 -7.11 6.45
CA PHE A 178 -1.37 -7.56 5.68
C PHE A 178 -1.14 -7.37 4.17
N ILE A 179 -0.67 -6.19 3.74
CA ILE A 179 -0.29 -5.92 2.34
C ILE A 179 0.76 -6.93 1.86
N GLU A 180 1.81 -7.18 2.64
CA GLU A 180 2.85 -8.18 2.31
C GLU A 180 2.25 -9.57 2.09
N GLY A 181 1.28 -9.95 2.91
CA GLY A 181 0.54 -11.19 2.78
C GLY A 181 -0.26 -11.27 1.48
N VAL A 182 -1.02 -10.22 1.17
CA VAL A 182 -1.83 -10.14 -0.07
C VAL A 182 -0.96 -10.22 -1.32
N LEU A 183 0.19 -9.54 -1.31
CA LEU A 183 1.14 -9.53 -2.43
C LEU A 183 2.00 -10.79 -2.51
N GLY A 184 1.82 -11.77 -1.62
CA GLY A 184 2.57 -13.03 -1.67
C GLY A 184 4.07 -12.87 -1.40
N VAL A 185 4.47 -11.87 -0.59
CA VAL A 185 5.89 -11.68 -0.25
C VAL A 185 6.39 -12.89 0.56
N ALA A 186 7.48 -13.51 0.09
CA ALA A 186 8.06 -14.66 0.75
C ALA A 186 8.76 -14.24 2.07
N ASP A 187 8.43 -14.93 3.17
CA ASP A 187 9.17 -14.77 4.43
C ASP A 187 10.64 -15.14 4.22
N SER A 188 11.52 -14.14 4.39
CA SER A 188 12.97 -14.31 4.35
C SER A 188 13.45 -15.37 5.37
N GLU A 189 12.72 -15.59 6.46
CA GLU A 189 13.01 -16.63 7.45
C GLU A 189 12.73 -18.07 6.97
N HIS A 190 11.68 -18.31 6.18
CA HIS A 190 11.38 -19.64 5.64
C HIS A 190 12.39 -20.08 4.59
N VAL A 191 12.95 -19.13 3.84
CA VAL A 191 14.06 -19.35 2.89
C VAL A 191 15.33 -19.73 3.64
N GLN A 192 15.65 -19.06 4.75
CA GLN A 192 16.79 -19.45 5.58
C GLN A 192 16.61 -20.84 6.19
N ARG A 193 15.44 -21.19 6.72
CA ARG A 193 15.18 -22.53 7.30
C ARG A 193 15.27 -23.64 6.24
N SER A 194 14.68 -23.46 5.07
CA SER A 194 14.74 -24.45 3.98
C SER A 194 16.15 -24.59 3.35
N HIS A 195 16.93 -23.51 3.29
CA HIS A 195 18.36 -23.60 2.99
C HIS A 195 19.17 -24.22 4.13
N HIS A 196 18.80 -24.01 5.40
CA HIS A 196 19.47 -24.62 6.55
C HIS A 196 19.24 -26.14 6.60
N THR A 197 18.04 -26.63 6.26
CA THR A 197 17.76 -28.07 6.20
C THR A 197 18.53 -28.74 5.05
N ARG A 198 18.56 -28.14 3.86
CA ARG A 198 19.38 -28.63 2.73
C ARG A 198 20.89 -28.52 2.96
N ARG A 199 21.34 -27.53 3.72
CA ARG A 199 22.76 -27.33 4.05
C ARG A 199 23.20 -28.23 5.19
N ARG A 200 22.35 -28.59 6.16
CA ARG A 200 22.65 -29.57 7.23
C ARG A 200 22.87 -30.97 6.69
N ASP A 201 22.11 -31.40 5.68
CA ASP A 201 22.33 -32.71 5.03
C ASP A 201 23.62 -32.76 4.19
N ARG A 202 24.06 -31.63 3.64
CA ARG A 202 25.35 -31.53 2.93
C ARG A 202 26.56 -31.29 3.86
N THR A 203 26.38 -30.66 5.01
CA THR A 203 27.49 -30.32 5.93
C THR A 203 27.78 -31.40 6.98
N LYS A 204 26.84 -32.30 7.29
CA LYS A 204 27.14 -33.52 8.06
C LYS A 204 28.09 -34.48 7.34
N ALA A 205 28.25 -34.35 6.02
CA ALA A 205 29.23 -35.13 5.25
C ALA A 205 30.62 -34.47 5.14
N ALA A 206 30.81 -33.22 5.63
CA ALA A 206 32.01 -32.44 5.33
C ALA A 206 32.70 -31.77 6.54
N ALA A 207 32.19 -31.91 7.76
CA ALA A 207 32.77 -31.28 8.95
C ALA A 207 33.30 -32.31 9.97
N ALA A 208 34.33 -33.05 9.55
CA ALA A 208 35.30 -33.67 10.44
C ALA A 208 36.69 -33.08 10.14
N ASN A 209 36.91 -31.80 10.44
CA ASN A 209 38.25 -31.28 10.71
C ASN A 209 38.25 -29.82 11.22
N LYS A 210 38.98 -29.61 12.34
CA LYS A 210 39.58 -28.37 12.89
C LYS A 210 38.63 -27.22 13.28
N MET A 211 38.45 -26.89 14.57
CA MET A 211 39.36 -26.25 15.56
C MET A 211 39.76 -24.80 15.27
N ASN A 212 39.18 -23.92 16.11
CA ASN A 212 39.73 -22.81 16.91
C ASN A 212 40.42 -21.60 16.24
N ILE A 213 39.95 -20.38 16.57
CA ILE A 213 40.68 -19.32 17.33
C ILE A 213 39.86 -18.00 17.33
N ASP A 214 39.48 -17.60 18.55
CA ASP A 214 39.35 -16.29 19.22
C ASP A 214 39.49 -14.93 18.48
N GLU A 215 38.44 -14.12 18.65
CA GLU A 215 38.36 -12.84 19.41
C GLU A 215 38.97 -11.50 18.89
N ILE A 216 38.27 -10.41 19.31
CA ILE A 216 38.61 -8.97 19.35
C ILE A 216 38.25 -8.16 18.07
N GLY A 217 37.55 -7.03 18.11
CA GLY A 217 37.22 -6.14 19.23
C GLY A 217 36.24 -5.01 18.86
N GLN A 218 35.87 -4.27 19.90
CA GLN A 218 34.90 -3.19 19.96
C GLN A 218 35.46 -1.82 19.53
N SER A 219 34.51 -0.91 19.29
CA SER A 219 34.56 0.55 19.45
C SER A 219 34.73 1.38 18.18
N ALA A 220 33.69 2.14 17.83
CA ALA A 220 33.65 3.59 18.09
C ALA A 220 32.27 4.15 17.73
N ALA A 221 31.68 4.87 18.68
CA ALA A 221 30.46 5.65 18.51
C ALA A 221 30.83 7.08 18.09
N GLU A 222 30.19 7.59 17.04
CA GLU A 222 30.17 9.03 16.74
C GLU A 222 28.72 9.44 16.46
N LYS A 223 28.31 10.48 17.19
CA LYS A 223 26.96 11.05 17.20
C LYS A 223 26.81 11.95 15.98
N ASP A 224 25.91 11.58 15.07
CA ASP A 224 25.32 12.51 14.11
C ASP A 224 23.81 12.56 14.38
N ASN A 225 23.35 13.71 14.85
CA ASN A 225 21.95 13.98 15.20
C ASN A 225 21.16 14.43 13.96
N ALA A 226 21.25 13.64 12.88
CA ALA A 226 20.31 13.67 11.79
C ALA A 226 19.33 12.52 12.03
N THR A 227 18.03 12.81 12.08
CA THR A 227 17.00 11.76 12.07
C THR A 227 17.34 10.83 10.90
N PRO A 228 17.68 9.55 11.14
CA PRO A 228 18.05 8.67 10.05
C PRO A 228 16.89 8.65 9.06
N PRO A 229 17.17 8.65 7.74
CA PRO A 229 16.10 8.54 6.77
C PRO A 229 15.26 7.31 7.14
N PRO A 230 13.92 7.43 7.09
CA PRO A 230 13.01 6.35 7.45
C PRO A 230 13.48 5.07 6.76
N VAL A 231 13.55 3.96 7.52
CA VAL A 231 13.98 2.67 6.98
C VAL A 231 12.90 2.17 6.03
N ILE A 232 12.99 2.62 4.80
CA ILE A 232 12.16 2.26 3.70
C ILE A 232 12.43 0.77 3.39
N SER A 233 11.43 -0.06 3.65
CA SER A 233 11.57 -1.51 3.59
C SER A 233 11.32 -2.03 2.18
N LYS A 234 12.35 -2.61 1.57
CA LYS A 234 12.29 -3.29 0.27
C LYS A 234 11.73 -4.69 0.42
N LEU A 235 10.78 -5.04 -0.43
CA LEU A 235 10.11 -6.33 -0.53
C LEU A 235 10.48 -6.99 -1.85
N VAL A 236 10.50 -8.31 -1.87
CA VAL A 236 10.63 -9.08 -3.12
C VAL A 236 9.30 -9.76 -3.41
N VAL A 237 8.53 -9.21 -4.35
CA VAL A 237 7.26 -9.77 -4.81
C VAL A 237 7.54 -10.82 -5.88
N ASP A 238 6.95 -12.02 -5.73
CA ASP A 238 7.15 -13.19 -6.61
C ASP A 238 8.61 -13.59 -6.88
N ARG A 239 9.56 -13.14 -6.05
CA ARG A 239 11.02 -13.31 -6.24
C ARG A 239 11.59 -12.61 -7.49
N VAL A 240 10.84 -11.70 -8.13
CA VAL A 240 11.25 -11.07 -9.40
C VAL A 240 11.35 -9.54 -9.32
N VAL A 241 10.60 -8.90 -8.42
CA VAL A 241 10.53 -7.43 -8.34
C VAL A 241 10.90 -6.92 -6.96
N GLU A 242 11.85 -5.98 -6.89
CA GLU A 242 12.07 -5.17 -5.69
C GLU A 242 10.99 -4.07 -5.61
N LEU A 243 10.09 -4.19 -4.64
CA LEU A 243 9.04 -3.23 -4.32
C LEU A 243 9.37 -2.49 -3.04
N THR A 244 9.28 -1.17 -3.06
CA THR A 244 9.48 -0.34 -1.89
C THR A 244 8.15 0.03 -1.25
N LEU A 245 7.79 -0.57 -0.12
CA LEU A 245 6.50 -0.32 0.54
C LEU A 245 6.62 0.73 1.66
N VAL A 246 5.65 1.64 1.72
CA VAL A 246 5.44 2.64 2.78
C VAL A 246 3.97 2.56 3.21
N ALA A 247 3.73 2.06 4.41
CA ALA A 247 2.40 1.91 4.99
C ALA A 247 2.49 1.91 6.52
N ASN A 248 1.33 1.97 7.19
CA ASN A 248 1.25 1.84 8.63
C ASN A 248 1.53 0.41 9.10
N HIS A 249 1.75 0.24 10.39
CA HIS A 249 1.73 -1.07 11.04
C HIS A 249 0.91 -1.01 12.32
N ILE A 250 0.15 -2.06 12.55
CA ILE A 250 -0.64 -2.24 13.77
C ILE A 250 0.09 -3.19 14.72
N THR A 251 0.13 -2.83 16.00
CA THR A 251 0.85 -3.58 17.05
C THR A 251 -0.08 -4.55 17.79
N PRO A 252 0.45 -5.47 18.63
CA PRO A 252 -0.38 -6.32 19.48
C PRO A 252 -1.25 -5.57 20.50
N GLU A 253 -0.79 -4.40 20.96
CA GLU A 253 -1.55 -3.45 21.80
C GLU A 253 -2.25 -2.39 20.93
N PRO A 254 -3.20 -2.82 20.09
CA PRO A 254 -3.55 -2.36 18.73
C PRO A 254 -3.31 -0.88 18.41
N ARG A 255 -2.08 -0.39 18.57
CA ARG A 255 -1.66 0.94 18.12
C ARG A 255 -1.36 0.90 16.65
N ILE A 256 -1.87 1.87 15.91
CA ILE A 256 -1.51 2.13 14.53
C ILE A 256 -0.30 3.07 14.59
N ASN A 257 0.83 2.57 14.12
CA ASN A 257 2.04 3.36 14.00
C ASN A 257 2.27 3.69 12.52
N GLY A 258 2.83 4.88 12.28
CA GLY A 258 3.25 5.26 10.94
C GLY A 258 4.38 4.40 10.38
N PRO A 259 4.78 4.66 9.13
CA PRO A 259 5.97 4.06 8.55
C PRO A 259 7.22 4.26 9.44
N PRO A 260 8.24 3.39 9.35
CA PRO A 260 9.45 3.51 10.18
C PRO A 260 10.03 4.93 10.12
N GLY A 261 10.26 5.57 11.27
CA GLY A 261 10.77 6.95 11.37
C GLY A 261 9.70 8.05 11.39
N TRP A 262 8.42 7.70 11.30
CA TRP A 262 7.30 8.63 11.43
C TRP A 262 6.76 8.66 12.86
N GLN A 263 6.31 9.83 13.31
CA GLN A 263 5.73 10.03 14.65
C GLN A 263 4.23 9.76 14.70
N LYS A 264 3.56 9.80 13.55
CA LYS A 264 2.11 9.64 13.42
C LYS A 264 1.78 8.66 12.28
N PRO A 265 0.61 8.02 12.33
CA PRO A 265 0.06 7.24 11.21
C PRO A 265 -0.04 8.05 9.92
N LEU A 266 0.15 7.36 8.80
CA LEU A 266 -0.12 7.83 7.45
C LEU A 266 -1.61 7.62 7.17
N THR A 267 -2.41 8.69 7.21
CA THR A 267 -3.88 8.59 7.05
C THR A 267 -4.47 9.54 6.01
N THR A 268 -3.78 10.64 5.71
CA THR A 268 -4.31 11.69 4.85
C THR A 268 -3.61 11.76 3.49
N ALA A 269 -4.16 12.60 2.60
CA ALA A 269 -3.53 12.92 1.32
C ALA A 269 -2.14 13.56 1.48
N ASP A 270 -1.95 14.44 2.47
CA ASP A 270 -0.64 15.07 2.70
C ASP A 270 0.36 14.12 3.36
N ASP A 271 -0.10 13.11 4.09
CA ASP A 271 0.78 12.02 4.55
C ASP A 271 1.20 11.12 3.37
N LYS A 272 0.29 10.76 2.45
CA LYS A 272 0.67 10.10 1.20
C LYS A 272 1.68 10.94 0.39
N GLN A 273 1.48 12.25 0.29
CA GLN A 273 2.40 13.16 -0.42
C GLN A 273 3.81 13.15 0.20
N LYS A 274 3.94 13.27 1.52
CA LYS A 274 5.23 13.19 2.22
C LYS A 274 5.92 11.85 1.99
N ALA A 275 5.17 10.73 2.04
CA ALA A 275 5.71 9.40 1.73
C ALA A 275 6.18 9.30 0.27
N PHE A 276 5.40 9.83 -0.66
CA PHE A 276 5.76 9.92 -2.07
C PHE A 276 7.03 10.75 -2.31
N GLU A 277 7.17 11.89 -1.66
CA GLU A 277 8.37 12.75 -1.74
C GLU A 277 9.62 12.04 -1.22
N GLN A 278 9.50 11.27 -0.12
CA GLN A 278 10.60 10.44 0.40
C GLN A 278 11.05 9.38 -0.62
N LEU A 279 10.08 8.71 -1.28
CA LEU A 279 10.38 7.76 -2.36
C LEU A 279 11.02 8.44 -3.56
N ARG A 280 10.51 9.61 -3.96
CA ARG A 280 11.08 10.42 -5.05
C ARG A 280 12.50 10.84 -4.76
N GLY A 281 12.80 11.29 -3.54
CA GLY A 281 14.15 11.66 -3.10
C GLY A 281 15.17 10.52 -3.25
N SER A 282 14.71 9.26 -3.18
CA SER A 282 15.57 8.09 -3.38
C SER A 282 16.12 7.96 -4.81
N LEU A 283 15.55 8.66 -5.80
CA LEU A 283 16.01 8.66 -7.19
C LEU A 283 17.38 9.33 -7.39
N LYS A 284 17.89 10.14 -6.43
CA LYS A 284 19.19 10.85 -6.45
C LYS A 284 19.52 11.69 -7.70
N HIS A 285 18.61 11.78 -8.68
CA HIS A 285 18.78 12.52 -9.93
C HIS A 285 17.59 13.45 -10.16
N SER A 286 17.90 14.71 -10.46
CA SER A 286 16.92 15.78 -10.72
C SER A 286 16.15 15.62 -12.04
N SER A 287 16.51 14.66 -12.88
CA SER A 287 15.90 14.44 -14.20
C SER A 287 15.04 13.17 -14.30
N GLY A 288 14.81 12.44 -13.21
CA GLY A 288 14.00 11.22 -13.23
C GLY A 288 12.52 11.48 -13.50
N LEU A 289 11.89 10.62 -14.31
CA LEU A 289 10.44 10.60 -14.52
C LEU A 289 9.75 9.86 -13.38
N VAL A 290 8.62 10.39 -12.93
CA VAL A 290 7.81 9.82 -11.86
C VAL A 290 6.39 9.61 -12.34
N VAL A 291 5.90 8.38 -12.19
CA VAL A 291 4.50 8.02 -12.42
C VAL A 291 3.88 7.68 -11.07
N TYR A 292 2.70 8.22 -10.79
CA TYR A 292 1.89 7.78 -9.64
C TYR A 292 0.59 7.15 -10.14
N MET A 293 0.19 6.03 -9.54
CA MET A 293 -1.08 5.36 -9.82
C MET A 293 -1.95 5.35 -8.56
N GLY A 294 -3.19 5.80 -8.67
CA GLY A 294 -4.13 5.89 -7.56
C GLY A 294 -5.58 5.95 -8.04
N ASP A 295 -6.56 5.69 -7.18
CA ASP A 295 -7.99 5.69 -7.54
C ASP A 295 -8.80 6.72 -6.73
N SER A 296 -8.25 7.22 -5.63
CA SER A 296 -8.99 7.97 -4.61
C SER A 296 -8.54 9.42 -4.44
N LYS A 297 -9.34 10.22 -3.73
CA LYS A 297 -8.96 11.60 -3.37
C LYS A 297 -7.71 11.68 -2.48
N THR A 298 -7.39 10.62 -1.73
CA THR A 298 -6.17 10.59 -0.90
C THR A 298 -4.89 10.59 -1.75
N ASP A 299 -4.99 10.19 -3.02
CA ASP A 299 -3.88 10.17 -3.96
C ASP A 299 -3.68 11.48 -4.72
N LEU A 300 -4.61 12.43 -4.58
CA LEU A 300 -4.66 13.63 -5.43
C LEU A 300 -3.37 14.45 -5.36
N LEU A 301 -2.77 14.58 -4.17
CA LEU A 301 -1.52 15.32 -3.99
C LEU A 301 -0.33 14.61 -4.65
N CYS A 302 -0.23 13.28 -4.52
CA CYS A 302 0.82 12.50 -5.19
C CYS A 302 0.67 12.52 -6.72
N LEU A 303 -0.56 12.37 -7.22
CA LEU A 303 -0.90 12.45 -8.65
C LEU A 303 -0.50 13.82 -9.23
N ARG A 304 -0.72 14.89 -8.46
CA ARG A 304 -0.32 16.25 -8.86
C ARG A 304 1.19 16.40 -8.98
N ASP A 305 1.95 15.78 -8.09
CA ASP A 305 3.41 15.97 -8.02
C ASP A 305 4.21 15.02 -8.94
N ALA A 306 3.60 13.91 -9.35
CA ALA A 306 4.16 13.00 -10.35
C ALA A 306 4.17 13.62 -11.75
N ASP A 307 5.11 13.25 -12.62
CA ASP A 307 5.13 13.74 -14.02
C ASP A 307 3.92 13.23 -14.81
N LEU A 308 3.45 12.02 -14.50
CA LEU A 308 2.21 11.44 -15.01
C LEU A 308 1.40 10.80 -13.87
N GLY A 309 0.16 11.24 -13.70
CA GLY A 309 -0.81 10.58 -12.83
C GLY A 309 -1.69 9.61 -13.61
N LEU A 310 -1.73 8.34 -13.21
CA LEU A 310 -2.62 7.33 -13.76
C LEU A 310 -3.75 7.04 -12.77
N ILE A 311 -4.98 7.28 -13.19
CA ILE A 311 -6.16 7.04 -12.38
C ILE A 311 -6.70 5.64 -12.71
N LEU A 312 -6.87 4.82 -11.69
CA LEU A 312 -7.54 3.52 -11.83
C LEU A 312 -9.02 3.71 -11.47
N ALA A 313 -9.91 3.34 -12.39
CA ALA A 313 -11.36 3.43 -12.16
C ALA A 313 -12.12 2.54 -13.15
N ASP A 314 -13.16 1.86 -12.69
CA ASP A 314 -14.00 1.00 -13.56
C ASP A 314 -14.74 1.81 -14.65
N GLY A 315 -14.97 3.09 -14.37
CA GLY A 315 -15.43 4.07 -15.34
C GLY A 315 -15.27 5.50 -14.83
N PRO A 316 -15.28 6.50 -15.74
CA PRO A 316 -14.99 7.88 -15.38
C PRO A 316 -16.06 8.52 -14.49
N ASP A 317 -17.29 7.98 -14.51
CA ASP A 317 -18.40 8.48 -13.69
C ASP A 317 -18.55 7.72 -12.36
N GLN A 318 -17.71 6.70 -12.12
CA GLN A 318 -17.70 5.90 -10.91
C GLN A 318 -16.58 6.30 -9.93
N SER A 319 -15.73 7.25 -10.30
CA SER A 319 -14.61 7.71 -9.46
C SER A 319 -14.81 9.14 -8.95
N SER A 320 -14.83 9.30 -7.63
CA SER A 320 -14.89 10.62 -6.98
C SER A 320 -13.63 11.46 -7.23
N LEU A 321 -12.48 10.81 -7.45
CA LEU A 321 -11.23 11.44 -7.88
C LEU A 321 -11.38 12.02 -9.29
N PHE A 322 -12.00 11.28 -10.21
CA PHE A 322 -12.25 11.75 -11.57
C PHE A 322 -13.15 13.00 -11.59
N ALA A 323 -14.24 12.97 -10.81
CA ALA A 323 -15.12 14.12 -10.65
C ALA A 323 -14.37 15.33 -10.07
N THR A 324 -13.44 15.11 -9.14
CA THR A 324 -12.59 16.15 -8.56
C THR A 324 -11.64 16.74 -9.59
N LEU A 325 -10.92 15.92 -10.36
CA LEU A 325 -10.02 16.40 -11.41
C LEU A 325 -10.76 17.21 -12.49
N ARG A 326 -11.94 16.76 -12.92
CA ARG A 326 -12.80 17.50 -13.85
C ARG A 326 -13.23 18.86 -13.29
N ARG A 327 -13.69 18.88 -12.02
CA ARG A 327 -14.08 20.12 -11.32
C ARG A 327 -12.93 21.12 -11.22
N LEU A 328 -11.71 20.64 -11.04
CA LEU A 328 -10.48 21.45 -11.04
C LEU A 328 -9.99 21.85 -12.45
N GLY A 329 -10.75 21.53 -13.51
CA GLY A 329 -10.45 21.91 -14.88
C GLY A 329 -9.45 21.00 -15.61
N TYR A 330 -9.12 19.83 -15.06
CA TYR A 330 -8.18 18.89 -15.69
C TYR A 330 -8.87 17.94 -16.67
N GLN A 331 -8.20 17.68 -17.78
CA GLN A 331 -8.54 16.60 -18.69
C GLN A 331 -7.89 15.30 -18.24
N VAL A 332 -8.66 14.21 -18.31
CA VAL A 332 -8.21 12.87 -17.95
C VAL A 332 -8.62 11.91 -19.08
N PRO A 333 -7.89 11.91 -20.22
CA PRO A 333 -8.16 10.99 -21.32
C PRO A 333 -7.92 9.53 -20.89
N HIS A 334 -8.64 8.61 -21.54
CA HIS A 334 -8.38 7.18 -21.36
C HIS A 334 -7.03 6.80 -21.98
N VAL A 335 -6.30 5.83 -21.41
CA VAL A 335 -4.95 5.43 -21.87
C VAL A 335 -4.88 4.96 -23.34
N HIS A 336 -6.01 4.51 -23.92
CA HIS A 336 -6.13 4.15 -25.34
C HIS A 336 -6.43 5.33 -26.28
N GLN A 337 -6.67 6.53 -25.74
CA GLN A 337 -6.79 7.75 -26.55
C GLN A 337 -5.40 8.29 -26.91
N ASP A 338 -5.34 9.32 -27.75
CA ASP A 338 -4.07 9.95 -28.13
C ASP A 338 -3.50 10.76 -26.94
N ILE A 339 -2.67 10.09 -26.13
CA ILE A 339 -1.98 10.70 -24.99
C ILE A 339 -0.82 11.54 -25.50
N ARG A 340 -1.04 12.86 -25.51
CA ARG A 340 -0.02 13.85 -25.87
C ARG A 340 1.12 13.90 -24.85
N PRO A 341 2.34 14.33 -25.25
CA PRO A 341 3.48 14.45 -24.33
C PRO A 341 3.25 15.37 -23.12
N VAL A 342 2.30 16.31 -23.21
CA VAL A 342 1.93 17.25 -22.15
C VAL A 342 0.81 16.73 -21.23
N THR A 343 0.33 15.51 -21.44
CA THR A 343 -0.78 14.95 -20.67
C THR A 343 -0.34 14.70 -19.23
N LYS A 344 -0.95 15.42 -18.29
CA LYS A 344 -0.68 15.30 -16.86
C LYS A 344 -1.36 14.10 -16.21
N TYR A 345 -2.59 13.81 -16.64
CA TYR A 345 -3.41 12.74 -16.09
C TYR A 345 -3.96 11.88 -17.21
N ALA A 346 -3.98 10.57 -16.99
CA ALA A 346 -4.71 9.62 -17.83
C ALA A 346 -5.42 8.60 -16.93
N TRP A 347 -6.38 7.86 -17.46
CA TRP A 347 -7.05 6.80 -16.70
C TRP A 347 -7.14 5.48 -17.45
N ALA A 348 -7.22 4.40 -16.69
CA ALA A 348 -7.40 3.04 -17.14
C ALA A 348 -8.33 2.30 -16.18
N ARG A 349 -9.00 1.25 -16.65
CA ARG A 349 -9.80 0.36 -15.80
C ARG A 349 -8.93 -0.52 -14.94
N ASP A 350 -7.83 -1.01 -15.50
CA ASP A 350 -6.96 -1.97 -14.87
C ASP A 350 -5.53 -1.95 -15.46
N PHE A 351 -4.68 -2.84 -14.95
CA PHE A 351 -3.29 -2.93 -15.41
C PHE A 351 -3.17 -3.55 -16.80
N THR A 352 -4.18 -4.31 -17.27
CA THR A 352 -4.21 -4.86 -18.63
C THR A 352 -4.20 -3.71 -19.63
N GLU A 353 -5.09 -2.73 -19.47
CA GLU A 353 -5.15 -1.56 -20.35
C GLU A 353 -3.90 -0.68 -20.26
N ILE A 354 -3.30 -0.56 -19.06
CA ILE A 354 -2.03 0.17 -18.88
C ILE A 354 -0.92 -0.48 -19.73
N LEU A 355 -0.83 -1.82 -19.73
CA LEU A 355 0.16 -2.54 -20.52
C LEU A 355 -0.13 -2.46 -22.03
N GLU A 356 -1.39 -2.68 -22.44
CA GLU A 356 -1.83 -2.64 -23.84
C GLU A 356 -1.62 -1.27 -24.49
N SER A 357 -1.90 -0.19 -23.76
CA SER A 357 -1.69 1.19 -24.23
C SER A 357 -0.23 1.55 -24.48
N LYS A 358 0.70 0.74 -23.93
CA LYS A 358 2.15 0.98 -23.93
C LYS A 358 2.55 2.32 -23.31
N ILE A 359 1.69 2.95 -22.51
CA ILE A 359 1.94 4.29 -21.95
C ILE A 359 3.24 4.33 -21.14
N LEU A 360 3.49 3.30 -20.32
CA LEU A 360 4.73 3.18 -19.56
C LEU A 360 5.93 2.80 -20.43
N SER A 361 5.71 2.02 -21.49
CA SER A 361 6.77 1.64 -22.44
C SER A 361 7.31 2.86 -23.19
N LYS A 362 6.43 3.82 -23.53
CA LYS A 362 6.82 5.11 -24.15
C LYS A 362 7.66 5.99 -23.22
N LEU A 363 7.57 5.79 -21.90
CA LEU A 363 8.41 6.46 -20.90
C LEU A 363 9.71 5.69 -20.61
N CYS A 364 9.74 4.40 -20.98
CA CYS A 364 10.84 3.46 -20.75
C CYS A 364 11.75 3.24 -21.96
N GLY A 365 11.41 3.78 -23.14
CA GLY A 365 12.07 3.59 -24.43
C GLY A 365 12.53 4.92 -25.00
#